data_AF-A0ABD3KBF7-F1
#
_entry.id   AF-A0ABD3KBF7-F1
#
_cell.length_a   1.000
_cell.length_b   1.000
_cell.length_c   1.000
_cell.angle_alpha   90.00
_cell.angle_beta   90.00
_cell.angle_gamma   90.00
#
_symmetry.space_group_name_H-M   'P 1'
#
loop_
_entity.id
_entity.type
_entity.pdbx_description
1 polymer ?
#
loop_
_entity_poly.entity_id
_entity_poly.type
_entity_poly.pdbx_seq_one_letter_code
_entity_poly.pdbx_strand_id
1 'polypeptide(L)'
;MAVAEAKGRDGPDFSVLPEGCIATVVSFTSPPDACRLASVSSIFKSACDSDAVWASFLPPDWRPMVSRSASSLKELYFSLCDDPVLVGDGKMSFSLDRHNGKKCIMLSARALSITGNDRLIMRSERALSITRDDTRSYWSWNHMPNSRFREVAELIKVSWLEIRGTISSRMLSPRTLYAAYLVFKFTHKRNGFQMRAFEVGAGFAGYEVGKRSVYLSRTKRSSLWYGINRPPVYIPLEPDDGDDSYPKERRDGWLEIELGEFLTEDGQDGEVEMSVEDAKGNRCLVALAVEGIEIRPKDGK
;
A
#
# COMPACT_ATOMS: atom_id res chain seq x y z
N MET A 1 -31.18 -59.75 -6.68
CA MET A 1 -30.20 -58.65 -6.77
C MET A 1 -29.79 -58.28 -5.36
N ALA A 2 -28.58 -58.62 -4.96
CA ALA A 2 -27.99 -58.15 -3.71
C ALA A 2 -27.26 -56.84 -4.01
N VAL A 3 -27.69 -55.75 -3.38
CA VAL A 3 -26.95 -54.48 -3.39
C VAL A 3 -25.83 -54.66 -2.38
N ALA A 4 -24.60 -54.75 -2.87
CA ALA A 4 -23.42 -54.74 -2.01
C ALA A 4 -23.25 -53.33 -1.45
N GLU A 5 -23.38 -53.19 -0.13
CA GLU A 5 -22.94 -51.99 0.59
C GLU A 5 -21.42 -51.84 0.39
N ALA A 6 -21.03 -50.71 -0.18
CA ALA A 6 -19.63 -50.33 -0.27
C ALA A 6 -19.12 -50.06 1.16
N LYS A 7 -18.31 -50.97 1.70
CA LYS A 7 -17.51 -50.71 2.90
C LYS A 7 -16.72 -49.43 2.67
N GLY A 8 -17.03 -48.39 3.46
CA GLY A 8 -16.18 -47.23 3.60
C GLY A 8 -14.77 -47.71 3.91
N ARG A 9 -13.78 -47.25 3.14
CA ARG A 9 -12.38 -47.51 3.45
C ARG A 9 -12.07 -46.79 4.76
N ASP A 10 -11.91 -47.54 5.85
CA ASP A 10 -11.23 -47.10 7.07
C ASP A 10 -9.76 -46.81 6.71
N GLY A 11 -9.53 -45.66 6.08
CA GLY A 11 -8.22 -45.02 6.11
C GLY A 11 -7.99 -44.46 7.52
N PRO A 12 -6.73 -44.33 7.96
CA PRO A 12 -6.44 -43.71 9.24
C PRO A 12 -7.02 -42.29 9.28
N ASP A 13 -7.83 -42.02 10.31
CA ASP A 13 -8.41 -40.71 10.55
C ASP A 13 -7.30 -39.70 10.88
N PHE A 14 -7.37 -38.50 10.30
CA PHE A 14 -6.42 -37.42 10.57
C PHE A 14 -6.42 -36.99 12.04
N SER A 15 -7.48 -37.31 12.79
CA SER A 15 -7.56 -37.10 14.24
C SER A 15 -6.56 -37.95 15.05
N VAL A 16 -5.96 -38.99 14.45
CA VAL A 16 -5.00 -39.89 15.10
C VAL A 16 -3.56 -39.34 15.03
N LEU A 17 -3.32 -38.30 14.21
CA LEU A 17 -1.98 -37.70 14.12
C LEU A 17 -1.61 -36.95 15.41
N PRO A 18 -0.35 -37.06 15.88
CA PRO A 18 0.15 -36.23 16.97
C PRO A 18 0.01 -34.74 16.65
N GLU A 19 -0.28 -33.92 17.67
CA GLU A 19 -0.44 -32.47 17.55
C GLU A 19 0.74 -31.81 16.81
N GLY A 20 1.97 -32.23 17.11
CA GLY A 20 3.18 -31.72 16.45
C GLY A 20 3.23 -32.01 14.94
N CYS A 21 2.70 -33.15 14.49
CA CYS A 21 2.61 -33.47 13.06
C CYS A 21 1.60 -32.55 12.37
N ILE A 22 0.44 -32.31 13.01
CA ILE A 22 -0.57 -31.37 12.52
C ILE A 22 0.02 -29.96 12.46
N ALA A 23 0.67 -29.50 13.53
CA ALA A 23 1.31 -28.18 13.59
C ALA A 23 2.39 -28.02 12.49
N THR A 24 3.21 -29.05 12.27
CA THR A 24 4.21 -29.03 11.19
C THR A 24 3.55 -28.87 9.83
N VAL A 25 2.50 -29.64 9.52
CA VAL A 25 1.76 -29.50 8.25
C VAL A 25 1.15 -28.10 8.11
N VAL A 26 0.49 -27.61 9.15
CA VAL A 26 -0.16 -26.29 9.16
C VAL A 26 0.85 -25.16 8.99
N SER A 27 2.09 -25.30 9.49
CA SER A 27 3.14 -24.30 9.35
C SER A 27 3.56 -24.01 7.89
N PHE A 28 3.24 -24.93 6.96
CA PHE A 28 3.45 -24.77 5.52
C PHE A 28 2.20 -24.28 4.76
N THR A 29 1.13 -23.93 5.46
CA THR A 29 -0.12 -23.40 4.88
C THR A 29 -0.20 -21.88 5.05
N SER A 30 -1.39 -21.30 4.94
CA SER A 30 -1.63 -19.87 5.18
C SER A 30 -2.27 -19.61 6.56
N PRO A 31 -2.11 -18.42 7.15
CA PRO A 31 -2.83 -18.03 8.37
C PRO A 31 -4.35 -18.21 8.29
N PRO A 32 -5.04 -17.89 7.18
CA PRO A 32 -6.45 -18.22 6.99
C PRO A 32 -6.73 -19.73 7.05
N ASP A 33 -5.88 -20.57 6.46
CA ASP A 33 -6.07 -22.02 6.48
C ASP A 33 -5.87 -22.59 7.88
N ALA A 34 -4.87 -22.13 8.63
CA ALA A 34 -4.70 -22.47 10.04
C ALA A 34 -5.95 -22.13 10.86
N CYS A 35 -6.54 -20.96 10.64
CA CYS A 35 -7.78 -20.56 11.32
C CYS A 35 -8.98 -21.44 10.94
N ARG A 36 -9.09 -21.86 9.66
CA ARG A 36 -10.16 -22.76 9.21
C ARG A 36 -9.97 -24.16 9.79
N LEU A 37 -8.77 -24.70 9.71
CA LEU A 37 -8.42 -26.03 10.22
C LEU A 37 -8.61 -26.14 11.74
N ALA A 38 -8.40 -25.06 12.49
CA ALA A 38 -8.67 -25.02 13.92
C ALA A 38 -10.13 -25.34 14.31
N SER A 39 -11.08 -25.25 13.37
CA SER A 39 -12.49 -25.55 13.62
C SER A 39 -12.85 -27.04 13.49
N VAL A 40 -11.95 -27.87 12.97
CA VAL A 40 -12.20 -29.29 12.67
C VAL A 40 -12.33 -30.14 13.94
N SER A 41 -11.44 -29.94 14.92
CA SER A 41 -11.46 -30.65 16.20
C SER A 41 -10.59 -29.96 17.24
N SER A 42 -10.65 -30.39 18.51
CA SER A 42 -9.85 -29.84 19.60
C SER A 42 -8.34 -30.03 19.39
N ILE A 43 -7.91 -31.17 18.83
CA ILE A 43 -6.48 -31.42 18.54
C ILE A 43 -5.97 -30.51 17.43
N PHE A 44 -6.79 -30.28 16.39
CA PHE A 44 -6.48 -29.32 15.34
C PHE A 44 -6.44 -27.89 15.88
N LYS A 45 -7.39 -27.52 16.76
CA LYS A 45 -7.41 -26.22 17.41
C LYS A 45 -6.11 -25.96 18.17
N SER A 46 -5.69 -26.92 19.01
CA SER A 46 -4.43 -26.81 19.79
C SER A 46 -3.22 -26.66 18.87
N ALA A 47 -3.10 -27.52 17.86
CA ALA A 47 -2.01 -27.46 16.89
C ALA A 47 -1.96 -26.13 16.12
N CYS A 48 -3.09 -25.67 15.59
CA CYS A 48 -3.20 -24.45 14.79
C CYS A 48 -3.02 -23.17 15.62
N ASP A 49 -3.31 -23.20 16.92
CA ASP A 49 -3.14 -22.06 17.83
C ASP A 49 -1.72 -22.04 18.45
N SER A 50 -0.86 -23.04 18.15
CA SER A 50 0.49 -23.13 18.71
C SER A 50 1.46 -22.06 18.17
N ASP A 51 2.32 -21.54 19.04
CA ASP A 51 3.34 -20.56 18.65
C ASP A 51 4.32 -21.09 17.59
N ALA A 52 4.53 -22.41 17.51
CA ALA A 52 5.35 -23.01 16.45
C ALA A 52 4.78 -22.75 15.05
N VAL A 53 3.44 -22.80 14.90
CA VAL A 53 2.76 -22.47 13.65
C VAL A 53 2.85 -20.97 13.37
N TRP A 54 2.51 -20.12 14.35
CA TRP A 54 2.49 -18.67 14.13
C TRP A 54 3.89 -18.07 13.95
N ALA A 55 4.93 -18.73 14.47
CA ALA A 55 6.32 -18.37 14.18
C ALA A 55 6.68 -18.54 12.69
N SER A 56 6.08 -19.50 11.97
CA SER A 56 6.35 -19.70 10.53
C SER A 56 5.66 -18.67 9.64
N PHE A 57 4.58 -18.06 10.12
CA PHE A 57 3.85 -17.00 9.41
C PHE A 57 4.42 -15.59 9.62
N LEU A 58 5.33 -15.42 10.56
CA LEU A 58 5.99 -14.15 10.83
C LEU A 58 7.29 -14.04 10.00
N PRO A 59 7.61 -12.85 9.43
CA PRO A 59 8.87 -12.64 8.71
C PRO A 59 10.08 -12.87 9.63
N PRO A 60 11.15 -13.57 9.23
CA PRO A 60 12.24 -13.99 10.13
C PRO A 60 12.92 -12.84 10.88
N ASP A 61 12.88 -11.62 10.34
CA ASP A 61 13.45 -10.39 10.87
C ASP A 61 12.40 -9.45 11.49
N TRP A 62 11.23 -9.95 11.93
CA TRP A 62 10.19 -9.13 12.54
C TRP A 62 10.59 -8.55 13.91
N ARG A 63 11.40 -9.28 14.69
CA ARG A 63 11.69 -8.95 16.10
C ARG A 63 12.34 -7.58 16.31
N PRO A 64 13.36 -7.17 15.53
CA PRO A 64 13.97 -5.84 15.69
C PRO A 64 13.02 -4.70 15.29
N MET A 65 11.99 -4.98 14.48
CA MET A 65 11.05 -3.97 13.97
C MET A 65 9.91 -3.67 14.94
N VAL A 66 9.65 -4.58 15.89
CA VAL A 66 8.42 -4.57 16.71
C VAL A 66 8.75 -4.64 18.19
N SER A 67 8.45 -3.58 18.92
CA SER A 67 8.50 -3.52 20.39
C SER A 67 7.11 -3.68 21.01
N ARG A 68 6.38 -4.73 20.62
CA ARG A 68 5.06 -5.07 21.18
C ARG A 68 5.12 -6.34 22.03
N SER A 69 4.41 -6.30 23.16
CA SER A 69 4.13 -7.48 23.98
C SER A 69 2.78 -8.08 23.57
N ALA A 70 2.70 -9.40 23.52
CA ALA A 70 1.48 -10.15 23.26
C ALA A 70 1.51 -11.46 24.07
N SER A 71 0.35 -12.03 24.34
CA SER A 71 0.25 -13.30 25.09
C SER A 71 0.60 -14.53 24.25
N SER A 72 0.52 -14.42 22.91
CA SER A 72 0.88 -15.45 21.94
C SER A 72 1.37 -14.84 20.62
N LEU A 73 2.06 -15.63 19.80
CA LEU A 73 2.47 -15.19 18.45
C LEU A 73 1.27 -15.00 17.51
N LYS A 74 0.17 -15.72 17.75
CA LYS A 74 -1.09 -15.52 17.03
C LYS A 74 -1.67 -14.13 17.29
N GLU A 75 -1.75 -13.73 18.55
CA GLU A 75 -2.24 -12.40 18.94
C GLU A 75 -1.33 -11.31 18.38
N LEU A 76 -0.01 -11.51 18.47
CA LEU A 76 0.97 -10.60 17.88
C LEU A 76 0.78 -10.44 16.37
N TYR A 77 0.59 -11.55 15.65
CA TYR A 77 0.37 -11.54 14.21
C TYR A 77 -0.82 -10.66 13.84
N PHE A 78 -1.98 -10.86 14.48
CA PHE A 78 -3.16 -10.05 14.20
C PHE A 78 -2.99 -8.59 14.63
N SER A 79 -2.32 -8.33 15.75
CA SER A 79 -1.97 -6.97 16.15
C SER A 79 -1.13 -6.25 15.08
N LEU A 80 -0.18 -6.95 14.45
CA LEU A 80 0.64 -6.39 13.36
C LEU A 80 -0.12 -6.22 12.05
N CYS A 81 -1.20 -6.97 11.84
CA CYS A 81 -2.10 -6.77 10.70
C CYS A 81 -3.00 -5.54 10.89
N ASP A 82 -3.51 -5.35 12.11
CA ASP A 82 -4.52 -4.35 12.41
C ASP A 82 -3.95 -2.97 12.76
N ASP A 83 -2.80 -2.93 13.42
CA ASP A 83 -2.20 -1.70 13.93
C ASP A 83 -0.75 -1.56 13.43
N PRO A 84 -0.50 -0.80 12.35
CA PRO A 84 0.84 -0.59 11.83
C PRO A 84 1.80 0.04 12.85
N VAL A 85 3.03 -0.47 12.92
CA VAL A 85 4.09 0.01 13.80
C VAL A 85 4.94 1.05 13.07
N LEU A 86 5.19 2.21 13.68
CA LEU A 86 6.10 3.20 13.12
C LEU A 86 7.56 2.77 13.29
N VAL A 87 8.32 2.81 12.19
CA VAL A 87 9.74 2.45 12.11
C VAL A 87 10.53 3.53 11.38
N GLY A 88 11.86 3.45 11.44
CA GLY A 88 12.74 4.39 10.72
C GLY A 88 12.54 5.85 11.16
N ASP A 89 12.55 6.10 12.47
CA ASP A 89 12.32 7.44 13.06
C ASP A 89 10.94 8.03 12.71
N GLY A 90 9.92 7.15 12.65
CA GLY A 90 8.55 7.53 12.33
C GLY A 90 8.31 7.88 10.87
N LYS A 91 9.29 7.67 9.99
CA LYS A 91 9.19 7.97 8.56
C LYS A 91 8.58 6.83 7.75
N MET A 92 8.42 5.65 8.33
CA MET A 92 7.79 4.51 7.70
C MET A 92 6.85 3.80 8.66
N SER A 93 5.84 3.10 8.15
CA SER A 93 5.03 2.18 8.94
C SER A 93 5.22 0.75 8.46
N PHE A 94 5.24 -0.19 9.38
CA PHE A 94 5.34 -1.62 9.16
C PHE A 94 4.06 -2.31 9.63
N SER A 95 3.50 -3.18 8.79
CA SER A 95 2.43 -4.09 9.15
C SER A 95 2.59 -5.41 8.40
N LEU A 96 1.71 -6.37 8.67
CA LEU A 96 1.65 -7.63 7.93
C LEU A 96 0.41 -7.68 7.06
N ASP A 97 0.54 -8.26 5.88
CA ASP A 97 -0.62 -8.72 5.13
C ASP A 97 -1.27 -9.88 5.88
N ARG A 98 -2.58 -9.77 6.11
CA ARG A 98 -3.38 -10.70 6.90
C ARG A 98 -3.48 -12.10 6.28
N HIS A 99 -3.33 -12.20 4.97
CA HIS A 99 -3.58 -13.44 4.24
C HIS A 99 -2.33 -14.30 4.12
N ASN A 100 -1.16 -13.67 3.96
CA ASN A 100 0.08 -14.38 3.70
C ASN A 100 1.23 -14.04 4.66
N GLY A 101 1.05 -13.09 5.58
CA GLY A 101 2.07 -12.71 6.57
C GLY A 101 3.27 -11.99 5.98
N LYS A 102 3.22 -11.58 4.72
CA LYS A 102 4.27 -10.80 4.07
C LYS A 102 4.23 -9.36 4.56
N LYS A 103 5.38 -8.69 4.50
CA LYS A 103 5.54 -7.33 5.03
C LYS A 103 4.75 -6.33 4.19
N CYS A 104 4.05 -5.42 4.85
CA CYS A 104 3.50 -4.20 4.26
C CYS A 104 4.30 -3.02 4.80
N ILE A 105 4.82 -2.18 3.90
CA ILE A 105 5.60 -1.00 4.27
C ILE A 105 4.94 0.24 3.68
N MET A 106 4.79 1.29 4.48
CA MET A 106 4.39 2.60 3.95
C MET A 106 5.50 3.61 4.20
N LEU A 107 5.96 4.28 3.15
CA LEU A 107 6.84 5.43 3.23
C LEU A 107 5.98 6.67 3.51
N SER A 108 6.22 7.37 4.61
CA SER A 108 5.55 8.65 4.89
C SER A 108 5.94 9.72 3.88
N ALA A 109 5.16 10.78 3.76
CA ALA A 109 5.54 11.96 2.98
C ALA A 109 6.91 12.56 3.39
N ARG A 110 7.37 12.36 4.64
CA ARG A 110 8.70 12.78 5.11
C ARG A 110 9.84 11.90 4.57
N ALA A 111 9.54 10.70 4.09
CA ALA A 111 10.48 9.80 3.42
C ALA A 111 10.50 9.97 1.89
N LEU A 112 9.60 10.78 1.32
CA LEU A 112 9.47 10.98 -0.11
C LEU A 112 10.21 12.23 -0.58
N SER A 113 10.69 12.19 -1.82
CA SER A 113 11.08 13.39 -2.56
C SER A 113 9.85 13.93 -3.26
N ILE A 114 9.30 15.04 -2.76
CA ILE A 114 8.13 15.69 -3.35
C ILE A 114 8.57 17.05 -3.90
N THR A 115 8.66 17.14 -5.23
CA THR A 115 9.11 18.34 -5.94
C THR A 115 7.92 19.03 -6.60
N GLY A 116 7.92 20.36 -6.57
CA GLY A 116 6.99 21.16 -7.36
C GLY A 116 7.54 22.55 -7.63
N ASN A 117 7.12 23.16 -8.74
CA ASN A 117 7.54 24.50 -9.12
C ASN A 117 6.35 25.36 -9.55
N ASP A 118 6.51 26.69 -9.52
CA ASP A 118 5.60 27.62 -10.20
C ASP A 118 6.23 28.06 -11.52
N ARG A 119 5.49 27.93 -12.63
CA ARG A 119 5.93 28.37 -13.96
C ARG A 119 6.23 29.87 -14.00
N LEU A 120 5.66 30.66 -13.08
CA LEU A 120 5.93 32.11 -13.00
C LEU A 120 7.35 32.44 -12.50
N ILE A 121 8.07 31.47 -11.89
CA ILE A 121 9.46 31.61 -11.46
C ILE A 121 10.42 30.98 -12.50
N MET A 122 10.02 30.86 -13.78
CA MET A 122 10.92 30.56 -14.91
C MET A 122 11.88 31.72 -15.25
N ARG A 123 12.48 32.37 -14.25
CA ARG A 123 13.68 33.21 -14.41
C ARG A 123 14.84 32.74 -13.53
N SER A 124 14.72 31.60 -12.85
CA SER A 124 15.81 30.97 -12.10
C SER A 124 15.67 29.45 -12.18
N GLU A 125 16.68 28.78 -12.76
CA GLU A 125 16.74 27.34 -13.08
C GLU A 125 16.87 26.42 -11.84
N ARG A 126 16.34 26.79 -10.69
CA ARG A 126 16.45 25.96 -9.48
C ARG A 126 15.14 25.22 -9.22
N ALA A 127 15.09 23.93 -9.58
CA ALA A 127 14.12 23.00 -9.04
C ALA A 127 14.31 22.92 -7.51
N LEU A 128 13.25 23.14 -6.75
CA LEU A 128 13.31 23.14 -5.28
C LEU A 128 12.84 21.77 -4.78
N SER A 129 13.80 20.93 -4.38
CA SER A 129 13.54 19.71 -3.63
C SER A 129 13.31 20.05 -2.14
N ILE A 130 12.47 19.27 -1.47
CA ILE A 130 12.24 19.42 -0.02
C ILE A 130 13.53 19.02 0.70
N THR A 131 14.34 20.02 1.07
CA THR A 131 15.39 19.87 2.08
C THR A 131 15.04 20.75 3.28
N ARG A 132 15.52 20.34 4.45
CA ARG A 132 15.02 20.66 5.80
C ARG A 132 14.86 22.14 6.14
N ASP A 133 15.46 23.04 5.37
CA ASP A 133 15.42 24.48 5.56
C ASP A 133 15.19 25.14 4.20
N ASP A 134 13.95 25.50 3.84
CA ASP A 134 13.80 26.66 2.95
C ASP A 134 12.44 27.37 3.01
N THR A 135 12.56 28.68 3.14
CA THR A 135 11.54 29.66 3.54
C THR A 135 10.54 30.03 2.43
N ARG A 136 10.21 29.09 1.53
CA ARG A 136 9.18 29.23 0.48
C ARG A 136 8.57 27.88 0.09
N SER A 137 8.24 27.04 1.08
CA SER A 137 7.71 25.71 0.79
C SER A 137 6.32 25.81 0.12
N TYR A 138 6.19 25.25 -1.09
CA TYR A 138 4.89 25.00 -1.73
C TYR A 138 4.04 23.95 -0.98
N TRP A 139 4.49 23.56 0.21
CA TRP A 139 4.00 22.48 1.05
C TRP A 139 3.86 22.97 2.47
N SER A 140 2.78 22.57 3.12
CA SER A 140 2.55 22.71 4.56
C SER A 140 2.53 21.32 5.20
N TRP A 141 3.10 21.21 6.41
CA TRP A 141 3.12 19.97 7.17
C TRP A 141 2.02 20.03 8.22
N ASN A 142 1.01 19.18 8.05
CA ASN A 142 -0.19 19.22 8.87
C ASN A 142 -0.42 17.87 9.55
N HIS A 143 -1.02 17.91 10.74
CA HIS A 143 -1.57 16.72 11.37
C HIS A 143 -2.97 16.47 10.81
N MET A 144 -3.22 15.26 10.29
CA MET A 144 -4.54 14.88 9.79
C MET A 144 -5.16 13.77 10.63
N PRO A 145 -6.44 13.89 11.01
CA PRO A 145 -7.19 12.78 11.59
C PRO A 145 -7.13 11.56 10.66
N ASN A 146 -6.99 10.38 11.26
CA ASN A 146 -6.89 9.09 10.56
C ASN A 146 -5.62 8.94 9.71
N SER A 147 -4.58 9.75 9.92
CA SER A 147 -3.26 9.44 9.38
C SER A 147 -2.50 8.49 10.32
N ARG A 148 -1.72 7.58 9.73
CA ARG A 148 -0.76 6.74 10.45
C ARG A 148 0.47 7.53 10.92
N PHE A 149 0.77 8.66 10.26
CA PHE A 149 1.94 9.47 10.53
C PHE A 149 1.59 10.76 11.27
N ARG A 150 2.55 11.30 12.03
CA ARG A 150 2.39 12.55 12.77
C ARG A 150 2.12 13.75 11.85
N GLU A 151 2.74 13.75 10.68
CA GLU A 151 2.65 14.84 9.71
C GLU A 151 2.45 14.28 8.30
N VAL A 152 1.61 14.95 7.53
CA VAL A 152 1.40 14.70 6.11
C VAL A 152 1.77 15.95 5.31
N ALA A 153 2.18 15.77 4.05
CA ALA A 153 2.54 16.89 3.18
C ALA A 153 1.29 17.39 2.44
N GLU A 154 0.83 18.59 2.79
CA GLU A 154 -0.26 19.26 2.08
C GLU A 154 0.27 20.27 1.07
N LEU A 155 -0.14 20.10 -0.18
CA LEU A 155 0.21 20.96 -1.30
C LEU A 155 -0.53 22.29 -1.20
N ILE A 156 0.21 23.38 -1.11
CA ILE A 156 -0.33 24.75 -1.13
C ILE A 156 -0.67 25.14 -2.57
N LYS A 157 0.33 25.22 -3.46
CA LYS A 157 0.13 25.56 -4.88
C LYS A 157 1.36 25.27 -5.74
N VAL A 158 1.27 24.42 -6.76
CA VAL A 158 2.35 24.19 -7.74
C VAL A 158 1.81 24.10 -9.16
N SER A 159 2.62 24.43 -10.17
CA SER A 159 2.28 24.27 -11.59
C SER A 159 2.54 22.84 -12.10
N TRP A 160 3.49 22.14 -11.49
CA TRP A 160 3.86 20.75 -11.78
C TRP A 160 4.21 20.04 -10.47
N LEU A 161 3.93 18.73 -10.41
CA LEU A 161 4.12 17.88 -9.24
C LEU A 161 4.90 16.63 -9.63
N GLU A 162 5.91 16.31 -8.83
CA GLU A 162 6.62 15.05 -8.87
C GLU A 162 6.76 14.49 -7.46
N ILE A 163 6.40 13.23 -7.30
CA ILE A 163 6.60 12.46 -6.06
C ILE A 163 7.47 11.27 -6.42
N ARG A 164 8.59 11.10 -5.71
CA ARG A 164 9.44 9.93 -5.82
C ARG A 164 9.64 9.30 -4.45
N GLY A 165 9.60 7.98 -4.40
CA GLY A 165 9.95 7.19 -3.23
C GLY A 165 10.92 6.09 -3.62
N THR A 166 11.82 5.76 -2.70
CA THR A 166 12.80 4.68 -2.89
C THR A 166 12.83 3.82 -1.64
N ILE A 167 12.89 2.51 -1.81
CA ILE A 167 12.99 1.55 -0.71
C ILE A 167 13.92 0.40 -1.09
N SER A 168 14.74 -0.02 -0.12
CA SER A 168 15.58 -1.21 -0.29
C SER A 168 14.72 -2.47 -0.33
N SER A 169 14.94 -3.33 -1.31
CA SER A 169 14.26 -4.63 -1.45
C SER A 169 14.42 -5.51 -0.22
N ARG A 170 15.51 -5.35 0.55
CA ARG A 170 15.77 -6.08 1.80
C ARG A 170 14.74 -5.79 2.89
N MET A 171 14.04 -4.66 2.81
CA MET A 171 12.96 -4.32 3.73
C MET A 171 11.66 -5.08 3.43
N LEU A 172 11.55 -5.68 2.24
CA LEU A 172 10.38 -6.41 1.77
C LEU A 172 10.57 -7.92 1.93
N SER A 173 9.47 -8.67 2.01
CA SER A 173 9.53 -10.13 1.96
C SER A 173 9.94 -10.60 0.56
N PRO A 174 10.86 -11.56 0.42
CA PRO A 174 11.28 -12.05 -0.89
C PRO A 174 10.21 -12.93 -1.54
N ARG A 175 10.37 -13.24 -2.83
CA ARG A 175 9.45 -14.04 -3.65
C ARG A 175 7.99 -13.59 -3.53
N THR A 176 7.79 -12.28 -3.56
CA THR A 176 6.48 -11.65 -3.36
C THR A 176 6.25 -10.63 -4.46
N LEU A 177 5.10 -10.72 -5.13
CA LEU A 177 4.63 -9.69 -6.03
C LEU A 177 4.08 -8.54 -5.17
N TYR A 178 4.69 -7.38 -5.29
CA TYR A 178 4.24 -6.16 -4.62
C TYR A 178 3.56 -5.23 -5.60
N ALA A 179 2.63 -4.44 -5.06
CA ALA A 179 2.16 -3.22 -5.70
C ALA A 179 2.39 -2.02 -4.79
N ALA A 180 2.77 -0.90 -5.40
CA ALA A 180 2.92 0.38 -4.71
C ALA A 180 1.68 1.24 -4.93
N TYR A 181 1.23 1.96 -3.90
CA TYR A 181 0.04 2.80 -3.92
C TYR A 181 0.35 4.18 -3.35
N LEU A 182 0.08 5.24 -4.10
CA LEU A 182 0.08 6.59 -3.53
C LEU A 182 -1.19 6.75 -2.70
N VAL A 183 -1.04 7.13 -1.43
CA VAL A 183 -2.14 7.38 -0.49
C VAL A 183 -2.25 8.88 -0.22
N PHE A 184 -3.43 9.45 -0.52
CA PHE A 184 -3.64 10.89 -0.50
C PHE A 184 -5.09 11.29 -0.23
N LYS A 185 -5.32 12.57 0.09
CA LYS A 185 -6.63 13.19 0.29
C LYS A 185 -6.66 14.56 -0.38
N PHE A 186 -7.87 15.05 -0.63
CA PHE A 186 -8.08 16.45 -0.99
C PHE A 186 -8.64 17.22 0.20
N THR A 187 -7.95 18.29 0.63
CA THR A 187 -8.38 19.11 1.79
C THR A 187 -9.43 20.15 1.42
N HIS A 188 -9.43 20.57 0.15
CA HIS A 188 -10.36 21.54 -0.40
C HIS A 188 -10.82 21.11 -1.80
N LYS A 189 -11.32 22.06 -2.59
CA LYS A 189 -11.69 21.81 -3.98
C LYS A 189 -10.49 21.23 -4.75
N ARG A 190 -10.74 20.18 -5.54
CA ARG A 190 -9.77 19.40 -6.35
C ARG A 190 -9.19 20.18 -7.54
N ASN A 191 -8.95 21.48 -7.35
CA ASN A 191 -8.61 22.43 -8.41
C ASN A 191 -7.28 22.04 -9.07
N GLY A 192 -7.30 21.96 -10.40
CA GLY A 192 -6.13 21.64 -11.19
C GLY A 192 -5.94 20.15 -11.45
N PHE A 193 -6.60 19.27 -10.68
CA PHE A 193 -6.53 17.81 -10.84
C PHE A 193 -7.61 17.27 -11.79
N GLN A 194 -8.62 18.06 -12.16
CA GLN A 194 -9.73 17.58 -12.98
C GLN A 194 -9.28 17.23 -14.40
N MET A 195 -9.43 15.96 -14.79
CA MET A 195 -8.97 15.42 -16.08
C MET A 195 -7.47 15.69 -16.34
N ARG A 196 -6.65 15.69 -15.29
CA ARG A 196 -5.19 15.78 -15.41
C ARG A 196 -4.57 14.40 -15.24
N ALA A 197 -3.83 14.00 -16.27
CA ALA A 197 -3.09 12.74 -16.30
C ALA A 197 -1.73 12.88 -15.61
N PHE A 198 -1.37 11.86 -14.84
CA PHE A 198 -0.08 11.69 -14.20
C PHE A 198 0.53 10.38 -14.70
N GLU A 199 1.82 10.40 -15.03
CA GLU A 199 2.58 9.20 -15.28
C GLU A 199 3.02 8.60 -13.95
N VAL A 200 2.76 7.31 -13.76
CA VAL A 200 3.16 6.59 -12.55
C VAL A 200 3.93 5.33 -12.92
N GLY A 201 4.85 4.93 -12.05
CA GLY A 201 5.61 3.70 -12.19
C GLY A 201 6.14 3.21 -10.85
N ALA A 202 6.40 1.90 -10.78
CA ALA A 202 7.11 1.27 -9.68
C ALA A 202 7.95 0.11 -10.21
N GLY A 203 9.22 0.01 -9.80
CA GLY A 203 10.11 -1.06 -10.24
C GLY A 203 11.53 -0.91 -9.71
N PHE A 204 12.40 -1.88 -10.00
CA PHE A 204 13.79 -1.84 -9.57
C PHE A 204 14.59 -0.76 -10.31
N ALA A 205 15.39 -0.01 -9.56
CA ALA A 205 16.29 1.01 -10.10
C ALA A 205 17.24 0.40 -11.14
N GLY A 206 17.46 1.11 -12.25
CA GLY A 206 18.33 0.69 -13.34
C GLY A 206 17.68 -0.25 -14.37
N TYR A 207 16.42 -0.66 -14.17
CA TYR A 207 15.62 -1.39 -15.16
C TYR A 207 14.58 -0.47 -15.80
N GLU A 208 14.10 -0.83 -16.99
CA GLU A 208 12.98 -0.13 -17.61
C GLU A 208 11.71 -0.37 -16.80
N VAL A 209 11.25 0.67 -16.11
CA VAL A 209 9.99 0.67 -15.36
C VAL A 209 8.86 1.06 -16.32
N GLY A 210 7.90 0.16 -16.53
CA GLY A 210 6.70 0.46 -17.29
C GLY A 210 5.92 1.61 -16.66
N LYS A 211 5.82 2.74 -17.35
CA LYS A 211 4.99 3.87 -16.92
C LYS A 211 3.56 3.72 -17.42
N ARG A 212 2.58 4.07 -16.59
CA ARG A 212 1.16 4.16 -16.98
C ARG A 212 0.57 5.51 -16.62
N SER A 213 -0.50 5.89 -17.30
CA SER A 213 -1.20 7.16 -17.07
C SER A 213 -2.39 6.96 -16.13
N VAL A 214 -2.49 7.77 -15.08
CA VAL A 214 -3.59 7.75 -14.09
C VAL A 214 -4.14 9.15 -13.84
N TYR A 215 -5.32 9.23 -13.22
CA TYR A 215 -5.96 10.48 -12.83
C TYR A 215 -6.17 10.50 -11.32
N LEU A 216 -5.65 11.51 -10.62
CA LEU A 216 -5.87 11.67 -9.17
C LEU A 216 -7.27 12.20 -8.82
N SER A 217 -8.05 12.61 -9.82
CA SER A 217 -9.43 13.09 -9.62
C SER A 217 -10.36 12.50 -10.66
N ARG A 218 -11.32 11.71 -10.19
CA ARG A 218 -12.37 11.11 -11.01
C ARG A 218 -13.49 12.11 -11.30
N THR A 219 -13.35 12.86 -12.39
CA THR A 219 -14.31 13.90 -12.80
C THR A 219 -14.48 13.96 -14.31
N LYS A 220 -15.70 14.20 -14.79
CA LYS A 220 -15.97 14.54 -16.20
C LYS A 220 -16.28 16.01 -16.36
N ARG A 221 -15.97 16.55 -17.54
CA ARG A 221 -16.46 17.87 -17.94
C ARG A 221 -17.97 17.78 -18.19
N SER A 222 -18.74 18.66 -17.58
CA SER A 222 -20.19 18.70 -17.82
C SER A 222 -20.49 19.21 -19.22
N SER A 223 -21.29 18.45 -19.97
CA SER A 223 -21.81 18.84 -21.28
C SER A 223 -23.02 19.78 -21.19
N LEU A 224 -23.61 19.99 -20.01
CA LEU A 224 -24.82 20.80 -19.83
C LEU A 224 -24.54 22.31 -19.67
N TRP A 225 -23.29 22.69 -19.46
CA TRP A 225 -22.89 24.08 -19.17
C TRP A 225 -22.01 24.68 -20.27
N TYR A 226 -22.39 24.50 -21.54
CA TYR A 226 -21.81 25.23 -22.68
C TYR A 226 -22.40 26.63 -22.78
N GLY A 227 -21.97 27.54 -21.89
CA GLY A 227 -22.15 28.98 -22.08
C GLY A 227 -20.86 29.59 -22.59
N ILE A 228 -20.91 30.43 -23.63
CA ILE A 228 -19.75 31.00 -24.34
C ILE A 228 -18.74 31.76 -23.43
N ASN A 229 -19.10 32.09 -22.18
CA ASN A 229 -18.23 32.78 -21.23
C ASN A 229 -18.22 32.18 -19.80
N ARG A 230 -18.57 30.90 -19.61
CA ARG A 230 -18.55 30.26 -18.28
C ARG A 230 -17.35 29.32 -18.11
N PRO A 231 -16.68 29.33 -16.94
CA PRO A 231 -15.61 28.37 -16.67
C PRO A 231 -16.15 26.94 -16.75
N PRO A 232 -15.35 25.97 -17.22
CA PRO A 232 -15.78 24.58 -17.32
C PRO A 232 -16.19 24.05 -15.95
N VAL A 233 -17.39 23.47 -15.87
CA VAL A 233 -17.88 22.78 -14.67
C VAL A 233 -17.47 21.32 -14.75
N TYR A 234 -16.80 20.82 -13.71
CA TYR A 234 -16.43 19.42 -13.57
C TYR A 234 -17.31 18.75 -12.54
N ILE A 235 -17.86 17.59 -12.88
CA ILE A 235 -18.74 16.83 -12.00
C ILE A 235 -18.03 15.52 -11.63
N PRO A 236 -18.06 15.10 -10.35
CA PRO A 236 -17.62 13.76 -9.96
C PRO A 236 -18.32 12.68 -10.80
N LEU A 237 -17.57 11.65 -11.21
CA LEU A 237 -18.19 10.45 -11.78
C LEU A 237 -18.49 9.47 -10.66
N GLU A 238 -19.52 8.65 -10.85
CA GLU A 238 -19.78 7.51 -9.98
C GLU A 238 -18.57 6.57 -9.99
N PRO A 239 -18.27 5.90 -8.88
CA PRO A 239 -17.24 4.86 -8.81
C PRO A 239 -17.49 3.78 -9.88
N ASP A 240 -16.41 3.26 -10.44
CA ASP A 240 -16.39 2.09 -11.32
C ASP A 240 -15.19 1.30 -10.83
N ASP A 241 -15.49 0.16 -10.22
CA ASP A 241 -14.50 -0.68 -9.55
C ASP A 241 -13.55 -1.37 -10.55
N GLY A 242 -13.89 -1.35 -11.85
CA GLY A 242 -13.08 -1.93 -12.92
C GLY A 242 -12.04 -1.00 -13.54
N ASP A 243 -12.04 0.30 -13.23
CA ASP A 243 -11.10 1.26 -13.82
C ASP A 243 -9.98 1.66 -12.84
N ASP A 244 -8.85 0.95 -12.95
CA ASP A 244 -7.63 1.18 -12.15
C ASP A 244 -6.87 2.47 -12.54
N SER A 245 -7.41 3.28 -13.46
CA SER A 245 -6.87 4.60 -13.82
C SER A 245 -7.32 5.69 -12.85
N TYR A 246 -8.29 5.41 -11.97
CA TYR A 246 -8.81 6.35 -10.98
C TYR A 246 -8.60 5.86 -9.55
N PRO A 247 -8.59 6.78 -8.57
CA PRO A 247 -8.30 6.42 -7.19
C PRO A 247 -9.50 5.72 -6.56
N LYS A 248 -9.23 4.78 -5.66
CA LYS A 248 -10.22 4.06 -4.86
C LYS A 248 -10.24 4.62 -3.44
N GLU A 249 -11.42 4.69 -2.84
CA GLU A 249 -11.56 5.14 -1.46
C GLU A 249 -11.30 3.98 -0.49
N ARG A 250 -10.46 4.24 0.51
CA ARG A 250 -10.08 3.31 1.57
C ARG A 250 -11.03 3.44 2.75
N ARG A 251 -11.03 2.44 3.63
CA ARG A 251 -11.85 2.44 4.86
C ARG A 251 -11.51 3.57 5.84
N ASP A 252 -10.28 4.09 5.79
CA ASP A 252 -9.78 5.22 6.59
C ASP A 252 -10.13 6.60 5.95
N GLY A 253 -10.88 6.58 4.84
CA GLY A 253 -11.30 7.75 4.06
C GLY A 253 -10.20 8.32 3.18
N TRP A 254 -9.00 7.73 3.13
CA TRP A 254 -7.96 8.14 2.18
C TRP A 254 -8.25 7.58 0.78
N LEU A 255 -7.74 8.26 -0.24
CA LEU A 255 -7.75 7.76 -1.60
C LEU A 255 -6.42 7.03 -1.86
N GLU A 256 -6.48 5.94 -2.61
CA GLU A 256 -5.31 5.26 -3.13
C GLU A 256 -5.34 5.14 -4.64
N ILE A 257 -4.17 5.24 -5.28
CA ILE A 257 -3.97 4.89 -6.69
C ILE A 257 -2.72 4.03 -6.83
N GLU A 258 -2.82 2.95 -7.59
CA GLU A 258 -1.69 2.06 -7.85
C GLU A 258 -0.64 2.73 -8.74
N LEU A 259 0.63 2.61 -8.40
CA LEU A 259 1.75 3.18 -9.15
C LEU A 259 2.37 2.16 -10.10
N GLY A 260 2.38 0.89 -9.69
CA GLY A 260 2.89 -0.22 -10.46
C GLY A 260 3.14 -1.44 -9.59
N GLU A 261 3.54 -2.52 -10.24
CA GLU A 261 3.84 -3.81 -9.62
C GLU A 261 5.30 -4.19 -9.84
N PHE A 262 5.89 -4.90 -8.90
CA PHE A 262 7.24 -5.44 -9.02
C PHE A 262 7.39 -6.73 -8.21
N LEU A 263 8.21 -7.66 -8.71
CA LEU A 263 8.45 -8.95 -8.07
C LEU A 263 9.81 -8.92 -7.35
N THR A 264 9.81 -9.17 -6.04
CA THR A 264 11.06 -9.34 -5.29
C THR A 264 11.56 -10.79 -5.41
N GLU A 265 12.87 -10.99 -5.57
CA GLU A 265 13.49 -12.33 -5.58
C GLU A 265 14.26 -12.64 -4.28
N ASP A 266 14.62 -13.91 -4.08
CA ASP A 266 15.45 -14.34 -2.94
C ASP A 266 16.87 -13.79 -3.08
N GLY A 267 17.36 -13.09 -2.07
CA GLY A 267 18.73 -12.58 -2.04
C GLY A 267 19.01 -11.40 -2.99
N GLN A 268 17.97 -10.89 -3.68
CA GLN A 268 18.08 -9.73 -4.54
C GLN A 268 18.31 -8.48 -3.71
N ASP A 269 19.47 -7.86 -3.91
CA ASP A 269 19.81 -6.58 -3.32
C ASP A 269 19.63 -5.49 -4.37
N GLY A 270 18.77 -4.52 -4.06
CA GLY A 270 18.49 -3.41 -4.96
C GLY A 270 17.51 -2.43 -4.35
N GLU A 271 17.38 -1.29 -5.01
CA GLU A 271 16.42 -0.27 -4.65
C GLU A 271 15.21 -0.35 -5.58
N VAL A 272 14.02 -0.26 -5.00
CA VAL A 272 12.77 -0.11 -5.74
C VAL A 272 12.43 1.37 -5.78
N GLU A 273 12.27 1.91 -6.99
CA GLU A 273 11.84 3.27 -7.23
C GLU A 273 10.35 3.31 -7.56
N MET A 274 9.66 4.31 -7.02
CA MET A 274 8.25 4.59 -7.27
C MET A 274 8.10 6.06 -7.62
N SER A 275 7.32 6.38 -8.65
CA SER A 275 7.13 7.77 -9.05
C SER A 275 5.69 8.11 -9.44
N VAL A 276 5.37 9.39 -9.25
CA VAL A 276 4.19 10.08 -9.76
C VAL A 276 4.68 11.36 -10.38
N GLU A 277 4.54 11.49 -11.69
CA GLU A 277 5.06 12.60 -12.48
C GLU A 277 3.91 13.26 -13.25
N ASP A 278 3.73 14.55 -13.07
CA ASP A 278 2.74 15.30 -13.85
C ASP A 278 3.20 15.42 -15.31
N ALA A 279 2.45 14.79 -16.23
CA ALA A 279 2.82 14.70 -17.63
C ALA A 279 2.73 16.04 -18.38
N LYS A 280 1.84 16.97 -17.96
CA LYS A 280 1.57 18.24 -18.68
C LYS A 280 1.09 19.36 -17.73
N GLY A 281 2.00 20.27 -17.37
CA GLY A 281 1.73 21.40 -16.48
C GLY A 281 1.08 22.62 -17.15
N ASN A 282 -0.25 22.74 -17.09
CA ASN A 282 -0.98 23.94 -17.59
C ASN A 282 -1.88 24.63 -16.55
N ARG A 283 -2.15 24.00 -15.40
CA ARG A 283 -2.97 24.57 -14.31
C ARG A 283 -2.27 24.37 -12.98
N CYS A 284 -2.49 25.28 -12.04
CA CYS A 284 -1.98 25.10 -10.69
C CYS A 284 -2.75 23.97 -9.97
N LEU A 285 -1.98 23.08 -9.36
CA LEU A 285 -2.41 22.03 -8.43
C LEU A 285 -2.42 22.61 -7.02
N VAL A 286 -3.47 22.37 -6.26
CA VAL A 286 -3.64 22.84 -4.87
C VAL A 286 -4.36 21.78 -4.04
N ALA A 287 -4.21 21.85 -2.71
CA ALA A 287 -5.03 21.11 -1.75
C ALA A 287 -4.95 19.57 -1.85
N LEU A 288 -3.79 19.05 -2.26
CA LEU A 288 -3.47 17.62 -2.23
C LEU A 288 -2.67 17.33 -0.96
N ALA A 289 -3.22 16.52 -0.05
CA ALA A 289 -2.51 16.00 1.09
C ALA A 289 -1.99 14.60 0.79
N VAL A 290 -0.67 14.42 0.84
CA VAL A 290 -0.01 13.13 0.63
C VAL A 290 0.33 12.54 2.00
N GLU A 291 -0.22 11.38 2.28
CA GLU A 291 0.18 10.60 3.46
C GLU A 291 1.50 9.88 3.20
N GLY A 292 1.60 9.24 2.03
CA GLY A 292 2.75 8.41 1.70
C GLY A 292 2.55 7.50 0.49
N ILE A 293 3.50 6.58 0.31
CA ILE A 293 3.40 5.47 -0.64
C ILE A 293 3.37 4.15 0.14
N GLU A 294 2.29 3.39 0.01
CA GLU A 294 2.13 2.06 0.63
C GLU A 294 2.51 0.96 -0.35
N ILE A 295 3.41 0.08 0.07
CA ILE A 295 3.89 -1.09 -0.65
C ILE A 295 3.30 -2.30 0.07
N ARG A 296 2.44 -3.05 -0.63
CA ARG A 296 1.80 -4.25 -0.09
C ARG A 296 1.81 -5.40 -1.07
N PRO A 297 1.82 -6.65 -0.59
CA PRO A 297 1.68 -7.83 -1.44
C PRO A 297 0.41 -7.71 -2.30
N LYS A 298 0.51 -8.13 -3.55
CA LYS A 298 -0.62 -8.28 -4.46
C LYS A 298 -0.77 -9.76 -4.75
N ASP A 299 -2.01 -10.25 -4.72
CA ASP A 299 -2.29 -11.63 -5.11
C ASP A 299 -1.78 -11.85 -6.53
N GLY A 300 -0.95 -12.88 -6.71
CA GLY A 300 -0.51 -13.30 -8.03
C GLY A 300 -1.74 -13.70 -8.85
N LYS A 301 -1.87 -13.16 -10.06
CA LYS A 301 -2.84 -13.63 -11.04
C LYS A 301 -2.50 -15.03 -11.53
#